data_AF-A0A251XM25-F1
#
_entry.id   AF-A0A251XM25-F1
#
_cell.length_a   1.000
_cell.length_b   1.000
_cell.length_c   1.000
_cell.angle_alpha   90.00
_cell.angle_beta   90.00
_cell.angle_gamma   90.00
#
_symmetry.space_group_name_H-M   'P 1'
#
loop_
_entity.id
_entity.type
_entity.pdbx_description
1 polymer ?
#
loop_
_entity_poly.entity_id
_entity_poly.type
_entity_poly.pdbx_seq_one_letter_code
_entity_poly.pdbx_strand_id
1 'polypeptide(L)'
;MKNVVIGSLAADGIHCEASCTIINMWSSHVGEDAVTLLDGSPASSVVTIQGGGVQHAYDKVVQMDGAGTVRIMHFAASDIGSLVRSCGNCPHQYPRHMVVSDVFIDGGRYKVAGVNQNFGDTAKLDHITIRGTRMQVCDRTIGGRGTPAKEVPGGSGDPYPGVCDFSYATILFEHG
;
A
#
# COMPACT_ATOMS: atom_id res chain seq x y z
N MET A 1 -3.10 3.22 18.04
CA MET A 1 -2.14 2.34 18.73
C MET A 1 -0.71 2.86 18.54
N LYS A 2 0.18 2.61 19.49
CA LYS A 2 1.58 3.07 19.43
C LYS A 2 2.54 2.03 20.01
N ASN A 3 3.75 1.94 19.49
CA ASN A 3 4.82 1.05 19.97
C ASN A 3 4.37 -0.42 20.01
N VAL A 4 3.96 -0.95 18.86
CA VAL A 4 3.37 -2.28 18.76
C VAL A 4 4.34 -3.20 18.03
N VAL A 5 4.63 -4.35 18.63
CA VAL A 5 5.39 -5.42 17.98
C VAL A 5 4.43 -6.56 17.67
N ILE A 6 4.35 -6.92 16.40
CA ILE A 6 3.55 -8.02 15.89
C ILE A 6 4.51 -9.19 15.67
N GLY A 7 4.18 -10.33 16.28
CA GLY A 7 4.98 -11.55 16.17
C GLY A 7 5.00 -12.12 14.75
N SER A 8 5.93 -13.04 14.51
CA SER A 8 6.05 -13.74 13.22
C SER A 8 4.77 -14.50 12.87
N LEU A 9 4.31 -14.39 11.62
CA LEU A 9 3.12 -15.07 11.09
C LEU A 9 1.84 -14.74 11.88
N ALA A 10 1.74 -13.52 12.42
CA ALA A 10 0.56 -13.07 13.15
C ALA A 10 -0.63 -12.86 12.21
N ALA A 11 -1.26 -13.97 11.81
CA ALA A 11 -2.51 -14.06 11.07
C ALA A 11 -2.71 -12.91 10.07
N ASP A 12 -3.71 -12.07 10.30
CA ASP A 12 -4.17 -10.98 9.44
C ASP A 12 -3.88 -9.59 10.04
N GLY A 13 -2.79 -9.48 10.81
CA GLY A 13 -2.27 -8.18 11.26
C GLY A 13 -3.24 -7.30 12.05
N ILE A 14 -3.27 -6.00 11.72
CA ILE A 14 -4.12 -4.98 12.38
C ILE A 14 -5.30 -4.63 11.48
N HIS A 15 -6.52 -4.78 12.00
CA HIS A 15 -7.72 -4.35 11.31
C HIS A 15 -8.17 -2.96 11.77
N CYS A 16 -8.35 -2.06 10.81
CA CYS A 16 -8.97 -0.75 11.02
C CYS A 16 -10.37 -0.77 10.42
N GLU A 17 -11.38 -0.81 11.28
CA GLU A 17 -12.81 -0.74 10.89
C GLU A 17 -13.20 0.63 10.30
N ALA A 18 -12.44 1.68 10.64
CA ALA A 18 -12.57 3.03 10.12
C ALA A 18 -11.23 3.78 10.28
N SER A 19 -11.26 5.06 10.67
CA SER A 19 -10.03 5.81 10.95
C SER A 19 -9.23 5.20 12.08
N CYS A 20 -7.93 5.03 11.87
CA CYS A 20 -7.01 4.52 12.89
C CYS A 20 -5.64 5.17 12.72
N THR A 21 -4.89 5.25 13.82
CA THR A 21 -3.52 5.77 13.81
C THR A 21 -2.61 4.74 14.46
N ILE A 22 -1.57 4.35 13.74
CA ILE A 22 -0.59 3.33 14.11
C ILE A 22 0.77 4.01 14.08
N ILE A 23 1.38 4.16 15.26
CA ILE A 23 2.66 4.84 15.41
C ILE A 23 3.72 3.84 15.86
N ASN A 24 4.83 3.75 15.14
CA ASN A 24 5.96 2.90 15.48
C ASN A 24 5.53 1.42 15.66
N MET A 25 5.03 0.83 14.57
CA MET A 25 4.74 -0.61 14.53
C MET A 25 5.93 -1.39 13.97
N TRP A 26 6.15 -2.61 14.46
CA TRP A 26 7.13 -3.53 13.90
C TRP A 26 6.51 -4.90 13.68
N SER A 27 6.72 -5.49 12.50
CA SER A 27 6.43 -6.92 12.25
C SER A 27 7.63 -7.58 11.59
N SER A 28 8.15 -8.64 12.20
CA SER A 28 9.30 -9.38 11.65
C SER A 28 8.92 -10.37 10.54
N HIS A 29 7.64 -10.72 10.42
CA HIS A 29 7.12 -11.58 9.35
C HIS A 29 5.61 -11.42 9.26
N VAL A 30 5.14 -10.82 8.17
CA VAL A 30 3.71 -10.61 7.93
C VAL A 30 3.06 -11.90 7.45
N GLY A 31 1.91 -12.26 8.03
CA GLY A 31 1.17 -13.47 7.65
C GLY A 31 0.45 -13.29 6.31
N GLU A 32 -0.74 -12.70 6.36
CA GLU A 32 -1.47 -12.27 5.17
C GLU A 32 -1.12 -10.81 4.84
N ASP A 33 -1.68 -9.87 5.62
CA ASP A 33 -1.43 -8.43 5.52
C ASP A 33 -1.00 -7.85 6.88
N ALA A 34 -0.26 -6.74 6.89
CA ALA A 34 0.15 -6.12 8.16
C ALA A 34 -0.94 -5.20 8.72
N VAL A 35 -1.65 -4.49 7.83
CA VAL A 35 -2.75 -3.59 8.17
C VAL A 35 -3.83 -3.67 7.10
N THR A 36 -5.08 -3.77 7.52
CA THR A 36 -6.24 -3.82 6.63
C THR A 36 -7.24 -2.71 6.98
N LEU A 37 -7.58 -1.85 6.03
CA LEU A 37 -8.76 -0.98 6.13
C LEU A 37 -9.98 -1.78 5.68
N LEU A 38 -10.82 -2.17 6.62
CA LEU A 38 -11.91 -3.11 6.39
C LEU A 38 -13.04 -2.54 5.55
N ASP A 39 -13.70 -3.42 4.80
CA ASP A 39 -14.93 -3.11 4.08
C ASP A 39 -15.99 -2.49 5.02
N GLY A 40 -16.82 -1.60 4.48
CA GLY A 40 -17.80 -0.83 5.23
C GLY A 40 -17.26 0.44 5.91
N SER A 41 -15.95 0.71 5.84
CA SER A 41 -15.39 1.97 6.36
C SER A 41 -15.95 3.19 5.60
N PRO A 42 -16.28 4.30 6.29
CA PRO A 42 -16.74 5.53 5.64
C PRO A 42 -15.68 6.13 4.71
N ALA A 43 -16.09 6.79 3.62
CA ALA A 43 -15.16 7.47 2.69
C ALA A 43 -14.28 8.54 3.36
N SER A 44 -14.71 9.08 4.51
CA SER A 44 -13.93 10.03 5.32
C SER A 44 -12.87 9.36 6.21
N SER A 45 -12.76 8.03 6.20
CA SER A 45 -11.83 7.30 7.06
C SER A 45 -10.39 7.59 6.66
N VAL A 46 -9.54 7.75 7.68
CA VAL A 46 -8.10 7.92 7.49
C VAL A 46 -7.35 6.92 8.34
N VAL A 47 -6.63 6.02 7.69
CA VAL A 47 -5.64 5.13 8.32
C VAL A 47 -4.29 5.82 8.21
N THR A 48 -3.62 6.05 9.33
CA THR A 48 -2.28 6.64 9.38
C THR A 48 -1.30 5.65 9.98
N ILE A 49 -0.28 5.27 9.22
CA ILE A 49 0.86 4.46 9.63
C ILE A 49 2.08 5.36 9.63
N GLN A 50 2.65 5.60 10.80
CA GLN A 50 3.76 6.53 10.98
C GLN A 50 4.88 5.90 11.78
N GLY A 51 6.07 5.77 11.20
CA GLY A 51 7.20 5.17 11.90
C GLY A 51 7.14 3.64 11.97
N GLY A 52 8.31 3.03 12.13
CA GLY A 52 8.45 1.58 12.29
C GLY A 52 8.69 0.87 10.96
N GLY A 53 8.33 -0.41 10.88
CA GLY A 53 8.54 -1.18 9.68
C GLY A 53 8.05 -2.62 9.70
N VAL A 54 8.19 -3.29 8.56
CA VAL A 54 7.79 -4.68 8.37
C VAL A 54 8.83 -5.45 7.59
N GLN A 55 8.85 -6.77 7.79
CA GLN A 55 9.63 -7.70 6.99
C GLN A 55 8.75 -8.84 6.49
N HIS A 56 9.11 -9.40 5.34
CA HIS A 56 8.52 -10.62 4.76
C HIS A 56 6.99 -10.52 4.57
N ALA A 57 6.53 -9.44 3.94
CA ALA A 57 5.14 -9.26 3.55
C ALA A 57 4.94 -9.65 2.08
N TYR A 58 4.91 -10.94 1.81
CA TYR A 58 5.09 -11.47 0.45
C TYR A 58 4.00 -11.08 -0.57
N ASP A 59 2.76 -10.85 -0.12
CA ASP A 59 1.70 -10.30 -0.98
C ASP A 59 1.62 -8.78 -0.85
N LYS A 60 1.15 -8.28 0.30
CA LYS A 60 0.93 -6.85 0.54
C LYS A 60 1.11 -6.47 2.01
N VAL A 61 1.65 -5.29 2.26
CA VAL A 61 1.79 -4.74 3.62
C VAL A 61 0.47 -4.13 4.07
N VAL A 62 -0.16 -3.31 3.23
CA VAL A 62 -1.44 -2.65 3.54
C VAL A 62 -2.50 -3.01 2.51
N GLN A 63 -3.61 -3.56 2.99
CA GLN A 63 -4.80 -3.86 2.20
C GLN A 63 -5.88 -2.81 2.44
N MET A 64 -6.50 -2.35 1.37
CA MET A 64 -7.66 -1.46 1.43
C MET A 64 -8.89 -2.14 0.83
N ASP A 65 -9.74 -2.69 1.69
CA ASP A 65 -11.04 -3.25 1.33
C ASP A 65 -12.13 -2.20 1.42
N GLY A 66 -12.08 -1.34 2.44
CA GLY A 66 -13.03 -0.25 2.65
C GLY A 66 -12.72 1.04 1.90
N ALA A 67 -13.62 2.01 2.03
CA ALA A 67 -13.44 3.36 1.50
C ALA A 67 -12.57 4.20 2.45
N GLY A 68 -11.75 5.09 1.89
CA GLY A 68 -10.99 6.05 2.67
C GLY A 68 -9.59 6.31 2.15
N THR A 69 -8.78 6.88 3.03
CA THR A 69 -7.39 7.25 2.76
C THR A 69 -6.44 6.47 3.66
N VAL A 70 -5.42 5.84 3.07
CA VAL A 70 -4.26 5.30 3.79
C VAL A 70 -3.10 6.28 3.64
N ARG A 71 -2.47 6.63 4.77
CA ARG A 71 -1.25 7.44 4.85
C ARG A 71 -0.13 6.60 5.44
N ILE A 72 0.99 6.47 4.74
CA ILE A 72 2.18 5.74 5.19
C ILE A 72 3.36 6.68 5.17
N MET A 73 4.00 6.89 6.32
CA MET A 73 5.11 7.83 6.41
C MET A 73 6.20 7.43 7.40
N HIS A 74 7.45 7.79 7.10
CA HIS A 74 8.63 7.47 7.91
C HIS A 74 8.75 5.97 8.18
N PHE A 75 8.54 5.15 7.15
CA PHE A 75 8.33 3.71 7.31
C PHE A 75 9.38 2.90 6.53
N ALA A 76 9.79 1.76 7.08
CA ALA A 76 10.69 0.84 6.41
C ALA A 76 10.00 -0.48 6.09
N ALA A 77 10.24 -1.04 4.91
CA ALA A 77 9.75 -2.35 4.53
C ALA A 77 10.87 -3.17 3.89
N SER A 78 10.88 -4.48 4.10
CA SER A 78 11.86 -5.36 3.46
C SER A 78 11.26 -6.69 3.02
N ASP A 79 11.68 -7.17 1.84
CA ASP A 79 11.22 -8.40 1.19
C ASP A 79 9.69 -8.47 1.12
N ILE A 80 9.09 -7.48 0.44
CA ILE A 80 7.65 -7.34 0.30
C ILE A 80 7.15 -7.62 -1.12
N GLY A 81 5.89 -8.00 -1.26
CA GLY A 81 5.19 -8.00 -2.55
C GLY A 81 4.83 -6.58 -2.96
N SER A 82 3.85 -6.01 -2.27
CA SER A 82 3.38 -4.63 -2.46
C SER A 82 3.32 -3.84 -1.16
N LEU A 83 3.54 -2.53 -1.17
CA LEU A 83 3.41 -1.73 0.06
C LEU A 83 1.93 -1.43 0.37
N VAL A 84 1.15 -0.98 -0.62
CA VAL A 84 -0.28 -0.70 -0.41
C VAL A 84 -1.10 -1.06 -1.64
N ARG A 85 -2.24 -1.72 -1.43
CA ARG A 85 -3.12 -2.17 -2.52
C ARG A 85 -4.58 -1.87 -2.24
N SER A 86 -5.24 -1.27 -3.23
CA SER A 86 -6.69 -1.19 -3.31
C SER A 86 -7.24 -2.55 -3.75
N CYS A 87 -8.22 -3.09 -3.04
CA CYS A 87 -8.77 -4.41 -3.35
C CYS A 87 -9.28 -4.50 -4.80
N GLY A 88 -8.64 -5.33 -5.63
CA GLY A 88 -8.91 -5.41 -7.07
C GLY A 88 -10.19 -6.15 -7.44
N ASN A 89 -10.69 -7.02 -6.56
CA ASN A 89 -11.77 -7.96 -6.84
C ASN A 89 -12.83 -8.02 -5.73
N CYS A 90 -12.77 -7.15 -4.73
CA CYS A 90 -13.80 -7.07 -3.69
C CYS A 90 -15.19 -6.84 -4.33
N PRO A 91 -16.26 -7.40 -3.75
CA PRO A 91 -17.61 -7.21 -4.26
C PRO A 91 -18.03 -5.74 -4.15
N HIS A 92 -17.71 -5.10 -3.03
CA HIS A 92 -17.83 -3.66 -2.85
C HIS A 92 -16.56 -2.95 -3.30
N GLN A 93 -16.74 -1.87 -4.04
CA GLN A 93 -15.66 -1.09 -4.64
C GLN A 93 -15.93 0.38 -4.38
N TYR A 94 -14.87 1.08 -4.02
CA TYR A 94 -14.88 2.46 -3.57
C TYR A 94 -13.74 3.24 -4.24
N PRO A 95 -13.82 4.57 -4.30
CA PRO A 95 -12.64 5.39 -4.45
C PRO A 95 -11.75 5.24 -3.22
N ARG A 96 -10.50 4.83 -3.41
CA ARG A 96 -9.51 4.64 -2.35
C ARG A 96 -8.28 5.50 -2.61
N HIS A 97 -7.79 6.15 -1.57
CA HIS A 97 -6.68 7.11 -1.69
C HIS A 97 -5.47 6.66 -0.90
N MET A 98 -4.30 6.69 -1.53
CA MET A 98 -3.02 6.34 -0.95
C MET A 98 -2.14 7.57 -0.93
N VAL A 99 -1.53 7.85 0.22
CA VAL A 99 -0.54 8.91 0.39
C VAL A 99 0.68 8.29 1.06
N VAL A 100 1.79 8.20 0.35
CA VAL A 100 3.00 7.55 0.83
C VAL A 100 4.14 8.55 0.75
N SER A 101 4.84 8.77 1.86
CA SER A 101 5.94 9.74 1.91
C SER A 101 7.08 9.29 2.82
N ASP A 102 8.32 9.47 2.40
CA ASP A 102 9.50 9.11 3.21
C ASP A 102 9.47 7.63 3.65
N VAL A 103 9.55 6.75 2.64
CA VAL A 103 9.51 5.30 2.82
C VAL A 103 10.74 4.67 2.19
N PHE A 104 11.37 3.78 2.95
CA PHE A 104 12.50 2.98 2.50
C PHE A 104 12.06 1.52 2.29
N ILE A 105 12.28 0.97 1.10
CA ILE A 105 11.95 -0.41 0.76
C ILE A 105 13.22 -1.13 0.36
N ASP A 106 13.58 -2.18 1.11
CA ASP A 106 14.72 -3.02 0.83
C ASP A 106 14.30 -4.39 0.32
N GLY A 107 14.32 -4.53 -1.01
CA GLY A 107 13.80 -5.71 -1.70
C GLY A 107 12.27 -5.71 -1.78
N GLY A 108 11.76 -5.87 -2.99
CA GLY A 108 10.36 -6.17 -3.21
C GLY A 108 10.08 -6.71 -4.61
N ARG A 109 8.84 -7.15 -4.83
CA ARG A 109 8.50 -8.00 -5.99
C ARG A 109 7.53 -7.37 -6.97
N TYR A 110 6.56 -6.59 -6.49
CA TYR A 110 5.45 -6.12 -7.32
C TYR A 110 5.43 -4.60 -7.46
N LYS A 111 4.79 -3.89 -6.53
CA LYS A 111 4.57 -2.43 -6.63
C LYS A 111 4.57 -1.73 -5.29
N VAL A 112 4.96 -0.45 -5.26
CA VAL A 112 4.76 0.37 -4.05
C VAL A 112 3.26 0.60 -3.85
N ALA A 113 2.57 1.14 -4.86
CA ALA A 113 1.12 1.33 -4.81
C ALA A 113 0.41 0.62 -5.97
N GLY A 114 -0.75 0.01 -5.68
CA GLY A 114 -1.63 -0.54 -6.71
C GLY A 114 -3.06 0.02 -6.62
N VAL A 115 -3.52 0.66 -7.70
CA VAL A 115 -4.78 1.41 -7.75
C VAL A 115 -5.74 0.84 -8.80
N ASN A 116 -7.04 0.94 -8.55
CA ASN A 116 -8.09 0.62 -9.51
C ASN A 116 -8.60 1.90 -10.17
N GLN A 117 -8.02 2.27 -11.31
CA GLN A 117 -8.27 3.58 -11.94
C GLN A 117 -9.74 3.82 -12.31
N ASN A 118 -10.50 2.76 -12.61
CA ASN A 118 -11.92 2.86 -12.97
C ASN A 118 -12.83 3.16 -11.77
N PHE A 119 -12.34 3.06 -10.54
CA PHE A 119 -13.10 3.39 -9.33
C PHE A 119 -12.71 4.74 -8.71
N GLY A 120 -11.84 5.50 -9.37
CA GLY A 120 -11.41 6.81 -8.89
C GLY A 120 -10.32 6.76 -7.82
N ASP A 121 -9.59 5.64 -7.75
CA ASP A 121 -8.46 5.51 -6.84
C ASP A 121 -7.33 6.48 -7.20
N THR A 122 -6.61 6.95 -6.18
CA THR A 122 -5.43 7.80 -6.37
C THR A 122 -4.29 7.36 -5.46
N ALA A 123 -3.06 7.46 -5.95
CA ALA A 123 -1.83 7.32 -5.18
C ALA A 123 -0.98 8.59 -5.34
N LYS A 124 -0.61 9.19 -4.22
CA LYS A 124 0.37 10.27 -4.12
C LYS A 124 1.62 9.72 -3.44
N LEU A 125 2.74 9.72 -4.15
CA LEU A 125 3.98 9.08 -3.70
C LEU A 125 5.12 10.09 -3.77
N ASP A 126 5.85 10.23 -2.67
CA ASP A 126 6.91 11.23 -2.55
C ASP A 126 8.04 10.74 -1.65
N HIS A 127 9.30 11.02 -2.01
CA HIS A 127 10.48 10.57 -1.26
C HIS A 127 10.45 9.07 -0.94
N ILE A 128 10.39 8.23 -1.98
CA ILE A 128 10.42 6.77 -1.83
C ILE A 128 11.78 6.26 -2.30
N THR A 129 12.48 5.53 -1.44
CA THR A 129 13.74 4.86 -1.77
C THR A 129 13.50 3.36 -1.90
N ILE A 130 13.86 2.79 -3.04
CA ILE A 130 13.71 1.37 -3.34
C ILE A 130 15.12 0.82 -3.60
N ARG A 131 15.60 -0.03 -2.69
CA ARG A 131 16.89 -0.70 -2.80
C ARG A 131 16.73 -2.14 -3.29
N GLY A 132 17.64 -2.56 -4.17
CA GLY A 132 17.70 -3.92 -4.69
C GLY A 132 16.84 -4.11 -5.95
N THR A 133 15.91 -5.06 -5.94
CA THR A 133 15.06 -5.34 -7.10
C THR A 133 14.15 -4.15 -7.41
N ARG A 134 14.13 -3.74 -8.68
CA ARG A 134 13.27 -2.65 -9.15
C ARG A 134 11.79 -3.06 -9.05
N MET A 135 11.05 -2.36 -8.20
CA MET A 135 9.59 -2.45 -8.10
C MET A 135 8.92 -1.44 -9.04
N GLN A 136 7.67 -1.70 -9.42
CA GLN A 136 6.81 -0.68 -10.02
C GLN A 136 6.44 0.37 -8.95
N VAL A 137 6.47 1.65 -9.28
CA VAL A 137 6.15 2.70 -8.30
C VAL A 137 4.64 2.77 -8.07
N CYS A 138 3.87 2.92 -9.15
CA CYS A 138 2.42 2.93 -9.10
C CYS A 138 1.87 2.08 -10.24
N ASP A 139 1.09 1.06 -9.93
CA ASP A 139 0.47 0.16 -10.90
C ASP A 139 -1.03 0.40 -10.99
N ARG A 140 -1.55 0.56 -12.20
CA ARG A 140 -2.95 0.87 -12.48
C ARG A 140 -3.65 -0.33 -13.09
N THR A 141 -4.78 -0.70 -12.50
CA THR A 141 -5.66 -1.77 -12.98
C THR A 141 -7.09 -1.32 -13.19
N ILE A 142 -7.86 -2.11 -13.94
CA ILE A 142 -9.33 -2.06 -13.95
C ILE A 142 -9.84 -3.05 -12.90
N GLY A 143 -10.27 -2.54 -11.75
CA GLY A 143 -10.86 -3.37 -10.69
C GLY A 143 -12.22 -3.94 -11.08
N GLY A 144 -12.56 -5.09 -10.49
CA GLY A 144 -13.83 -5.79 -10.69
C GLY A 144 -14.68 -5.84 -9.42
N ARG A 145 -16.01 -5.91 -9.60
CA ARG A 145 -16.96 -6.14 -8.49
C ARG A 145 -17.17 -7.65 -8.32
N GLY A 146 -16.30 -8.29 -7.52
CA GLY A 146 -16.30 -9.75 -7.37
C GLY A 146 -15.60 -10.51 -8.50
N THR A 147 -14.95 -9.81 -9.43
CA THR A 147 -14.17 -10.42 -10.52
C THR A 147 -12.71 -9.96 -10.46
N PRO A 148 -11.74 -10.76 -10.91
CA PRO A 148 -10.33 -10.35 -10.93
C PRO A 148 -10.12 -9.00 -11.62
N ALA A 149 -9.23 -8.19 -11.06
CA ALA A 149 -8.79 -6.96 -11.70
C ALA A 149 -8.04 -7.30 -13.00
N LYS A 150 -8.14 -6.40 -13.98
CA LYS A 150 -7.45 -6.52 -15.27
C LYS A 150 -6.33 -5.49 -15.35
N GLU A 151 -5.22 -5.89 -15.95
CA GLU A 151 -4.14 -4.96 -16.25
C GLU A 151 -4.59 -3.89 -17.25
N VAL A 152 -4.03 -2.70 -17.11
CA VAL A 152 -4.18 -1.63 -18.10
C VAL A 152 -2.92 -1.64 -18.97
N PRO A 153 -3.02 -1.66 -20.31
CA PRO A 153 -1.85 -1.50 -21.18
C PRO A 153 -1.12 -0.19 -20.86
N GLY A 154 0.17 -0.26 -20.52
CA GLY A 154 0.92 0.91 -20.05
C GLY A 154 0.47 1.44 -18.67
N GLY A 155 -0.23 0.62 -17.89
CA GLY A 155 -0.65 0.92 -16.52
C GLY A 155 0.46 0.80 -15.48
N SER A 156 1.63 0.32 -15.90
CA SER A 156 2.66 -0.21 -15.01
C SER A 156 3.75 0.80 -14.71
N GLY A 157 3.85 1.22 -13.45
CA GLY A 157 5.05 1.79 -12.85
C GLY A 157 5.33 3.27 -13.10
N ASP A 158 4.68 3.90 -14.07
CA ASP A 158 4.88 5.31 -14.46
C ASP A 158 3.86 6.28 -13.81
N PRO A 159 4.20 7.58 -13.69
CA PRO A 159 3.25 8.60 -13.30
C PRO A 159 2.07 8.67 -14.27
N TYR A 160 0.89 8.96 -13.74
CA TYR A 160 -0.32 9.18 -14.53
C TYR A 160 -1.18 10.26 -13.87
N PRO A 161 -1.38 11.42 -14.54
CA PRO A 161 -2.12 12.54 -13.97
C PRO A 161 -3.48 12.14 -13.40
N GLY A 162 -3.75 12.54 -12.16
CA GLY A 162 -5.01 12.28 -11.47
C GLY A 162 -5.19 10.88 -10.90
N VAL A 163 -4.24 9.95 -11.11
CA VAL A 163 -4.29 8.58 -10.56
C VAL A 163 -2.99 8.21 -9.85
N CYS A 164 -1.85 8.29 -10.53
CA CYS A 164 -0.52 8.01 -9.98
C CYS A 164 0.30 9.31 -10.00
N ASP A 165 0.26 10.04 -8.89
CA ASP A 165 0.88 11.35 -8.73
C ASP A 165 2.22 11.22 -8.01
N PHE A 166 3.30 11.22 -8.79
CA PHE A 166 4.66 11.21 -8.31
C PHE A 166 5.63 11.76 -9.37
N SER A 167 6.83 12.11 -8.94
CA SER A 167 7.93 12.51 -9.82
C SER A 167 9.11 11.56 -9.63
N TYR A 168 9.75 11.16 -10.72
CA TYR A 168 11.01 10.42 -10.64
C TYR A 168 12.12 11.18 -9.91
N ALA A 169 12.00 12.50 -9.73
CA ALA A 169 12.92 13.29 -8.91
C ALA A 169 12.86 12.95 -7.41
N THR A 170 11.74 12.37 -6.93
CA THR A 170 11.56 11.98 -5.52
C THR A 170 11.42 10.47 -5.35
N ILE A 171 11.67 9.70 -6.40
CA ILE A 171 11.79 8.23 -6.34
C ILE A 171 13.24 7.84 -6.60
N LEU A 172 13.90 7.31 -5.58
CA LEU A 172 15.27 6.85 -5.66
C LEU A 172 15.31 5.33 -5.82
N PHE A 173 16.01 4.85 -6.85
CA PHE A 173 16.33 3.43 -7.01
C PHE A 173 17.82 3.23 -6.68
N GLU A 174 18.09 2.48 -5.62
CA GLU A 174 19.45 2.13 -5.20
C GLU A 174 19.79 0.69 -5.60
N HIS A 175 20.98 0.48 -6.13
CA HIS A 175 21.51 -0.86 -6.31
C HIS A 175 22.03 -1.38 -4.97
N GLY A 176 21.60 -2.57 -4.57
CA GLY A 176 22.07 -3.28 -3.38
C GLY A 176 23.38 -4.01 -3.61
#